data_AF-A0A0H3NUR6-F1
#
_entry.id   AF-A0A0H3NUR6-F1
#
_cell.length_a   1.000
_cell.length_b   1.000
_cell.length_c   1.000
_cell.angle_alpha   90.00
_cell.angle_beta   90.00
_cell.angle_gamma   90.00
#
_symmetry.space_group_name_H-M   'P 1'
#
loop_
_entity.id
_entity.type
_entity.pdbx_description
1 polymer ?
#
loop_
_entity_poly.entity_id
_entity_poly.type
_entity_poly.pdbx_seq_one_letter_code
_entity_poly.pdbx_strand_id
1 'polypeptide(L)'
;MEQIDLSQYQQVMIGASVRYGHFSPVLSKFVNKHVEQLNQMPSAFFAVNLTARKPEKRSPQTNAYVRKFLLSTPWQPTLCAVFAGALRYPRYRWIDRVMIQLIMRMTGGETDTSKEVEYTDWQQVSSFAQDFSVLQYEK
;
A
#
# COMPACT_ATOMS: atom_id res chain seq x y z
N MET A 1 20.14 5.70 -6.26
CA MET A 1 18.89 4.99 -6.58
C MET A 1 19.01 4.60 -8.04
N GLU A 2 18.78 3.34 -8.38
CA GLU A 2 18.72 2.94 -9.79
C GLU A 2 17.67 3.80 -10.52
N GLN A 3 18.03 4.25 -11.71
CA GLN A 3 17.19 5.06 -12.55
C GLN A 3 16.30 4.10 -13.37
N ILE A 4 15.06 3.91 -12.92
CA ILE A 4 14.08 3.13 -13.65
C ILE A 4 13.54 3.99 -14.79
N ASP A 5 13.68 3.51 -16.02
CA ASP A 5 13.09 4.12 -17.20
C ASP A 5 11.70 3.55 -17.45
N LEU A 6 10.66 4.32 -17.09
CA LEU A 6 9.28 3.87 -17.23
C LEU A 6 8.82 3.71 -18.68
N SER A 7 9.54 4.29 -19.66
CA SER A 7 9.17 4.17 -21.07
C SER A 7 9.32 2.75 -21.63
N GLN A 8 10.06 1.89 -20.92
CA GLN A 8 10.25 0.48 -21.27
C GLN A 8 9.08 -0.41 -20.84
N TYR A 9 8.11 0.14 -20.10
CA TYR A 9 7.00 -0.59 -19.54
C TYR A 9 5.69 -0.13 -20.15
N GLN A 10 4.76 -1.07 -20.31
CA GLN A 10 3.41 -0.76 -20.81
C GLN A 10 2.49 -0.29 -19.68
N GLN A 11 2.74 -0.72 -18.44
CA GLN A 11 1.94 -0.41 -17.27
C GLN A 11 2.83 -0.41 -16.02
N VAL A 12 2.43 0.33 -14.98
CA VAL A 12 3.20 0.44 -13.73
C VAL A 12 2.31 0.24 -12.51
N MET A 13 2.65 -0.71 -11.65
CA MET A 13 2.04 -0.86 -10.34
C MET A 13 3.05 -0.52 -9.24
N ILE A 14 2.66 0.37 -8.32
CA ILE A 14 3.49 0.75 -7.17
C ILE A 14 2.84 0.25 -5.88
N GLY A 15 3.59 -0.56 -5.13
CA GLY A 15 3.21 -1.06 -3.82
C GLY A 15 3.98 -0.37 -2.70
N ALA A 16 3.31 0.02 -1.62
CA ALA A 16 3.99 0.61 -0.47
C ALA A 16 3.40 0.18 0.89
N SER A 17 4.26 -0.12 1.85
CA SER A 17 3.85 -0.33 3.24
C SER A 17 3.74 0.99 4.00
N VAL A 18 2.70 1.18 4.79
CA VAL A 18 2.64 2.25 5.79
C VAL A 18 3.37 1.77 7.05
N ARG A 19 4.37 2.54 7.49
CA ARG A 19 5.06 2.30 8.76
C ARG A 19 5.00 3.56 9.60
N TYR A 20 4.71 3.41 10.89
CA TYR A 20 4.63 4.55 11.82
C TYR A 20 3.68 5.67 11.35
N GLY A 21 2.63 5.31 10.62
CA GLY A 21 1.62 6.25 10.12
C GLY A 21 2.01 7.03 8.86
N HIS A 22 3.10 6.67 8.18
CA HIS A 22 3.53 7.32 6.95
C HIS A 22 4.12 6.33 5.93
N PHE A 23 4.12 6.72 4.66
CA PHE A 23 4.86 6.02 3.61
C PHE A 23 6.34 6.39 3.66
N SER A 24 7.19 5.55 3.06
CA SER A 24 8.61 5.89 2.88
C SER A 24 8.76 7.13 1.99
N PRO A 25 9.66 8.08 2.32
CA PRO A 25 9.96 9.21 1.44
C PRO A 25 10.46 8.81 0.05
N VAL A 26 10.94 7.58 -0.12
CA VAL A 26 11.34 7.03 -1.42
C VAL A 26 10.12 6.96 -2.36
N LEU A 27 8.93 6.64 -1.83
CA LEU A 27 7.70 6.58 -2.61
C LEU A 27 7.35 7.95 -3.20
N SER A 28 7.29 8.99 -2.37
CA SER A 28 6.94 10.33 -2.85
C SER A 28 8.00 10.89 -3.81
N LYS A 29 9.29 10.63 -3.55
CA LYS A 29 10.37 11.00 -4.49
C LYS A 29 10.21 10.32 -5.84
N PHE A 30 9.89 9.02 -5.86
CA PHE A 30 9.70 8.26 -7.09
C PHE A 30 8.47 8.77 -7.87
N VAL A 31 7.33 8.90 -7.19
CA VAL A 31 6.08 9.36 -7.81
C VAL A 31 6.24 10.77 -8.36
N ASN A 32 6.81 11.70 -7.60
CA ASN A 32 7.00 13.08 -8.06
C ASN A 32 7.95 13.17 -9.26
N LYS A 33 8.98 12.31 -9.30
CA LYS A 33 9.92 12.25 -10.43
C LYS A 33 9.25 11.77 -11.72
N HIS A 34 8.28 10.87 -11.61
CA HIS A 34 7.70 10.16 -12.76
C HIS A 34 6.22 10.51 -12.98
N VAL A 35 5.70 11.57 -12.36
CA VAL A 35 4.25 11.83 -12.31
C VAL A 35 3.60 11.98 -13.67
N GLU A 36 4.28 12.65 -14.62
CA GLU A 36 3.79 12.80 -16.00
C GLU A 36 3.61 11.45 -16.68
N GLN A 37 4.65 10.60 -16.62
CA GLN A 37 4.61 9.25 -17.21
C GLN A 37 3.55 8.37 -16.54
N LEU A 38 3.49 8.40 -15.20
CA LEU A 38 2.53 7.61 -14.42
C LEU A 38 1.08 8.01 -14.70
N ASN A 39 0.81 9.27 -15.04
CA ASN A 39 -0.52 9.76 -15.41
C ASN A 39 -0.87 9.50 -16.88
N GLN A 40 0.13 9.25 -17.74
CA GLN A 40 -0.04 8.98 -19.19
C GLN A 40 -0.05 7.49 -19.52
N MET A 41 0.06 6.62 -18.53
CA MET A 41 0.03 5.16 -18.72
C MET A 41 -0.88 4.50 -17.70
N PRO A 42 -1.37 3.27 -17.96
CA PRO A 42 -2.07 2.49 -16.96
C PRO A 42 -1.20 2.33 -15.73
N SER A 43 -1.65 2.91 -14.62
CA SER A 43 -0.92 2.87 -13.38
C SER A 43 -1.81 2.47 -12.21
N ALA A 44 -1.24 1.73 -11.27
CA ALA A 44 -1.96 1.26 -10.09
C ALA A 44 -1.15 1.51 -8.83
N PHE A 45 -1.86 1.79 -7.74
CA PHE A 45 -1.29 1.91 -6.41
C PHE A 45 -1.90 0.89 -5.47
N PHE A 46 -1.09 0.26 -4.63
CA PHE A 46 -1.63 -0.43 -3.47
C PHE A 46 -0.82 -0.14 -2.22
N ALA A 47 -1.53 -0.07 -1.10
CA ALA A 47 -0.93 0.15 0.21
C ALA A 47 -1.14 -1.05 1.11
N VAL A 48 -0.11 -1.38 1.90
CA VAL A 48 -0.19 -2.44 2.92
C VAL A 48 -0.09 -1.82 4.31
N ASN A 49 -1.11 -2.04 5.15
CA ASN A 49 -1.08 -1.61 6.55
C ASN A 49 -2.06 -2.42 7.42
N LEU A 50 -1.63 -2.76 8.65
CA LEU A 50 -2.40 -3.60 9.58
C LEU A 50 -3.78 -3.03 9.97
N THR A 51 -4.01 -1.73 9.79
CA THR A 51 -5.31 -1.12 10.11
C THR A 51 -6.38 -1.45 9.07
N ALA A 52 -5.98 -1.83 7.85
CA ALA A 52 -6.89 -2.24 6.79
C ALA A 52 -7.57 -3.60 7.02
N ARG A 53 -7.21 -4.32 8.10
CA ARG A 53 -7.98 -5.49 8.56
C ARG A 53 -9.41 -5.12 8.99
N LYS A 54 -9.63 -3.85 9.32
CA LYS A 54 -10.94 -3.31 9.67
C LYS A 54 -11.71 -2.91 8.41
N PRO A 55 -12.97 -3.34 8.24
CA PRO A 55 -13.78 -3.00 7.06
C PRO A 55 -13.85 -1.50 6.78
N GLU A 56 -13.91 -0.67 7.82
CA GLU A 56 -13.98 0.79 7.71
C GLU A 56 -12.64 1.46 7.36
N LYS A 57 -11.56 0.70 7.12
CA LYS A 57 -10.23 1.20 6.73
C LYS A 57 -9.62 0.46 5.54
N ARG A 58 -10.41 -0.39 4.86
CA ARG A 58 -9.95 -1.29 3.79
C ARG A 58 -10.03 -0.72 2.38
N SER A 59 -10.44 0.53 2.21
CA SER A 59 -10.54 1.18 0.89
C SER A 59 -9.67 2.44 0.80
N PRO A 60 -9.28 2.88 -0.42
CA PRO A 60 -8.50 4.09 -0.60
C PRO A 60 -9.14 5.35 0.00
N GLN A 61 -10.48 5.43 -0.04
CA GLN A 61 -11.25 6.57 0.46
C GLN A 61 -11.36 6.58 1.99
N THR A 62 -11.36 5.40 2.62
CA THR A 62 -11.54 5.23 4.07
C THR A 62 -10.23 5.12 4.83
N ASN A 63 -9.15 4.68 4.17
CA ASN A 63 -7.83 4.61 4.77
C ASN A 63 -7.15 5.99 4.79
N ALA A 64 -7.07 6.60 5.97
CA ALA A 64 -6.54 7.95 6.15
C ALA A 64 -5.11 8.14 5.58
N TYR A 65 -4.26 7.12 5.66
CA TYR A 65 -2.88 7.20 5.15
C TYR A 65 -2.84 7.23 3.63
N VAL A 66 -3.61 6.35 2.99
CA VAL A 66 -3.72 6.27 1.52
C VAL A 66 -4.38 7.52 0.97
N ARG A 67 -5.52 7.93 1.55
CA ARG A 67 -6.21 9.15 1.18
C ARG A 67 -5.28 10.37 1.28
N LYS A 68 -4.55 10.52 2.40
CA LYS A 68 -3.60 11.61 2.58
C LYS A 68 -2.49 11.59 1.52
N PHE A 69 -1.96 10.41 1.21
CA PHE A 69 -0.91 10.27 0.20
C PHE A 69 -1.41 10.67 -1.19
N LEU A 70 -2.55 10.13 -1.64
CA LEU A 70 -3.12 10.42 -2.96
C LEU A 70 -3.49 11.90 -3.11
N LEU A 71 -3.98 12.55 -2.04
CA LEU A 71 -4.25 13.99 -2.06
C LEU A 71 -2.97 14.85 -2.06
N SER A 72 -1.82 14.29 -1.68
CA SER A 72 -0.54 15.02 -1.60
C SER A 72 0.30 14.93 -2.87
N THR A 73 -0.15 14.17 -3.88
CA THR A 73 0.57 13.95 -5.13
C THR A 73 -0.33 14.30 -6.32
N PRO A 74 0.23 14.84 -7.44
CA PRO A 74 -0.53 15.00 -8.67
C PRO A 74 -0.74 13.67 -9.44
N TRP A 75 -0.18 12.56 -8.95
CA TRP A 75 -0.40 11.24 -9.54
C TRP A 75 -1.80 10.71 -9.24
N GLN A 76 -2.51 10.31 -10.29
CA GLN A 76 -3.85 9.73 -10.25
C GLN A 76 -3.79 8.29 -10.77
N PRO A 77 -3.49 7.29 -9.91
CA PRO A 77 -3.49 5.90 -10.33
C PRO A 77 -4.89 5.47 -10.79
N THR A 78 -4.94 4.74 -11.90
CA THR A 78 -6.18 4.16 -12.46
C THR A 78 -6.84 3.19 -11.48
N LEU A 79 -6.03 2.38 -10.79
CA LEU A 79 -6.51 1.45 -9.76
C LEU A 79 -5.83 1.73 -8.43
N CYS A 80 -6.61 1.62 -7.35
CA CYS A 80 -6.08 1.81 -6.01
C CYS A 80 -6.67 0.80 -5.02
N ALA A 81 -5.81 0.13 -4.25
CA ALA A 81 -6.22 -0.85 -3.24
C ALA A 81 -5.50 -0.69 -1.91
N VAL A 82 -6.10 -1.24 -0.85
CA VAL A 82 -5.52 -1.25 0.49
C VAL A 82 -5.64 -2.65 1.08
N PHE A 83 -4.51 -3.24 1.46
CA PHE A 83 -4.42 -4.59 2.00
C PHE A 83 -3.93 -4.57 3.45
N ALA A 84 -4.42 -5.51 4.26
CA ALA A 84 -4.04 -5.60 5.67
C ALA A 84 -2.61 -6.14 5.88
N GLY A 85 -2.16 -7.02 4.98
CA GLY A 85 -0.88 -7.71 5.10
C GLY A 85 -0.86 -8.73 6.24
N ALA A 86 0.35 -9.10 6.67
CA ALA A 86 0.56 -10.04 7.76
C ALA A 86 1.19 -9.38 8.98
N LEU A 87 0.75 -9.80 10.17
CA LEU A 87 1.37 -9.52 11.45
C LEU A 87 2.35 -10.64 11.78
N ARG A 88 3.64 -10.33 11.89
CA ARG A 88 4.72 -11.31 12.14
C ARG A 88 5.57 -10.86 13.33
N TYR A 89 4.99 -10.82 14.53
CA TYR A 89 5.64 -10.26 15.73
C TYR A 89 7.05 -10.80 16.04
N PRO A 90 7.32 -12.12 15.93
CA PRO A 90 8.64 -12.66 16.22
C PRO A 90 9.75 -12.05 15.36
N ARG A 91 9.43 -11.58 14.15
CA ARG A 91 10.38 -11.03 13.18
C ARG A 91 10.67 -9.54 13.39
N TYR A 92 9.89 -8.86 14.22
CA TYR A 92 10.00 -7.42 14.43
C TYR A 92 10.99 -7.06 15.52
N ARG A 93 11.62 -5.88 15.40
CA ARG A 93 12.48 -5.32 16.45
C ARG A 93 11.61 -4.91 17.65
N TRP A 94 12.22 -4.80 18.83
CA TRP A 94 11.49 -4.48 20.06
C TRP A 94 10.61 -3.21 19.93
N ILE A 95 11.14 -2.13 19.31
CA ILE A 95 10.39 -0.88 19.11
C ILE A 95 9.19 -1.08 18.18
N ASP A 96 9.37 -1.82 17.07
CA ASP A 96 8.27 -2.15 16.15
C ASP A 96 7.18 -2.95 16.87
N ARG A 97 7.55 -3.92 17.72
CA ARG A 97 6.60 -4.72 18.49
C ARG A 97 5.74 -3.85 19.41
N VAL A 98 6.36 -2.96 20.19
CA VAL A 98 5.63 -2.06 21.11
C VAL A 98 4.65 -1.17 20.35
N MET A 99 5.08 -0.58 19.23
CA MET A 99 4.23 0.28 18.41
C MET A 99 3.07 -0.47 17.77
N ILE A 100 3.32 -1.68 17.25
CA ILE A 100 2.28 -2.51 16.67
C ILE A 100 1.30 -2.95 17.76
N GLN A 101 1.77 -3.34 18.95
CA GLN A 101 0.90 -3.67 20.09
C GLN A 101 0.00 -2.50 20.49
N LEU A 102 0.51 -1.26 20.51
CA LEU A 102 -0.29 -0.07 20.78
C LEU A 102 -1.43 0.08 19.75
N ILE A 103 -1.09 0.00 18.45
CA ILE A 103 -2.08 0.05 17.38
C ILE A 103 -3.09 -1.06 17.55
N MET A 104 -2.64 -2.30 17.78
CA MET A 104 -3.48 -3.48 17.93
C MET A 104 -4.42 -3.35 19.14
N ARG A 105 -3.95 -2.85 20.29
CA ARG A 105 -4.80 -2.55 21.45
C ARG A 105 -5.89 -1.54 21.10
N MET A 106 -5.53 -0.41 20.50
CA MET A 106 -6.49 0.64 20.11
C MET A 106 -7.48 0.16 19.05
N THR A 107 -7.08 -0.80 18.21
CA THR A 107 -7.89 -1.30 17.10
C THR A 107 -8.47 -2.69 17.35
N GLY A 108 -8.38 -3.24 18.57
CA GLY A 108 -8.91 -4.56 18.93
C GLY A 108 -8.31 -5.72 18.13
N GLY A 109 -6.99 -5.73 17.94
CA GLY A 109 -6.24 -6.77 17.24
C GLY A 109 -5.34 -7.60 18.14
N GLU A 110 -4.57 -8.50 17.52
CA GLU A 110 -3.66 -9.40 18.23
C GLU A 110 -2.48 -8.65 18.86
N THR A 111 -2.21 -8.92 20.14
CA THR A 111 -1.15 -8.25 20.92
C THR A 111 -0.11 -9.22 21.47
N ASP A 112 -0.35 -10.53 21.35
CA ASP A 112 0.61 -11.57 21.70
C ASP A 112 1.78 -11.58 20.71
N THR A 113 2.97 -11.24 21.22
CA THR A 113 4.19 -11.10 20.43
C THR A 113 4.79 -12.42 19.95
N SER A 114 4.27 -13.56 20.42
CA SER A 114 4.67 -14.88 19.91
C SER A 114 3.98 -15.24 18.60
N LYS A 115 2.89 -14.56 18.25
CA LYS A 115 2.02 -14.96 17.13
C LYS A 115 2.42 -14.37 15.79
N GLU A 116 2.07 -15.13 14.77
CA GLU A 116 2.03 -14.71 13.38
C GLU A 116 0.59 -14.86 12.86
N VAL A 117 0.04 -13.80 12.29
CA VAL A 117 -1.36 -13.76 11.79
C VAL A 117 -1.38 -13.18 10.39
N GLU A 118 -1.98 -13.89 9.45
CA GLU A 118 -2.23 -13.42 8.09
C GLU A 118 -3.59 -12.70 8.07
N TYR A 119 -3.61 -11.40 7.77
CA TYR A 119 -4.85 -10.63 7.58
C TYR A 119 -5.13 -10.34 6.10
N THR A 120 -4.24 -10.76 5.21
CA THR A 120 -4.37 -10.52 3.77
C THR A 120 -5.56 -11.29 3.21
N ASP A 121 -6.49 -10.55 2.62
CA ASP A 121 -7.52 -11.11 1.74
C ASP A 121 -6.88 -11.42 0.38
N TRP A 122 -6.39 -12.65 0.22
CA TRP A 122 -5.70 -13.07 -1.00
C TRP A 122 -6.61 -13.11 -2.23
N GLN A 123 -7.92 -13.28 -2.02
CA GLN A 123 -8.89 -13.18 -3.10
C GLN A 123 -8.97 -11.74 -3.60
N GLN A 124 -9.03 -10.75 -2.69
CA GLN A 124 -8.97 -9.33 -3.05
C GLN A 124 -7.67 -8.97 -3.77
N VAL A 125 -6.52 -9.49 -3.33
CA VAL A 125 -5.23 -9.27 -4.02
C VAL A 125 -5.27 -9.86 -5.43
N SER A 126 -5.82 -11.05 -5.59
CA SER A 126 -5.93 -11.72 -6.89
C SER A 126 -6.84 -10.95 -7.84
N SER A 127 -8.00 -10.50 -7.37
CA SER A 127 -8.92 -9.66 -8.15
C SER A 127 -8.27 -8.34 -8.56
N PHE A 128 -7.58 -7.65 -7.65
CA PHE A 128 -6.88 -6.41 -7.97
C PHE A 128 -5.76 -6.61 -9.02
N ALA A 129 -5.01 -7.71 -8.92
CA ALA A 129 -4.00 -8.05 -9.91
C ALA A 129 -4.61 -8.37 -11.28
N GLN A 130 -5.76 -9.06 -11.30
CA GLN A 130 -6.51 -9.33 -12.53
C GLN A 130 -7.02 -8.03 -13.16
N ASP A 131 -7.64 -7.15 -12.36
CA ASP A 131 -8.12 -5.84 -12.80
C ASP A 131 -6.97 -5.01 -13.41
N PHE A 132 -5.79 -5.05 -12.80
CA PHE A 132 -4.61 -4.38 -13.32
C PHE A 132 -4.15 -4.98 -14.66
N SER A 133 -4.13 -6.31 -14.77
CA SER A 133 -3.66 -7.00 -15.99
C SER A 133 -4.49 -6.69 -17.23
N VAL A 134 -5.77 -6.31 -17.05
CA VAL A 134 -6.69 -5.99 -18.14
C VAL A 134 -6.82 -4.48 -18.39
N LEU A 135 -6.12 -3.63 -17.63
CA LEU A 135 -6.11 -2.18 -17.90
C LEU A 135 -5.53 -1.93 -19.30
N GLN A 136 -6.32 -1.34 -20.19
CA GLN A 136 -5.86 -1.06 -21.54
C GLN A 136 -5.00 0.21 -21.57
N TYR A 137 -3.92 0.15 -22.35
CA TYR A 137 -3.16 1.32 -22.75
C TYR A 137 -3.86 1.92 -23.98
N GLU A 138 -4.58 3.03 -23.81
CA GLU A 138 -5.00 3.83 -24.96
C GLU A 138 -3.76 4.55 -25.50
N LYS A 139 -3.26 4.10 -26.65
CA LYS A 139 -2.15 4.73 -27.38
C LYS A 139 -2.63 5.96 -28.14
#